data_AF-A0A1G0XGW2-F1
#
_entry.id   AF-A0A1G0XGW2-F1
#
_cell.length_a   1.000
_cell.length_b   1.000
_cell.length_c   1.000
_cell.angle_alpha   90.00
_cell.angle_beta   90.00
_cell.angle_gamma   90.00
#
_symmetry.space_group_name_H-M   'P 1'
#
loop_
_entity.id
_entity.type
_entity.pdbx_description
1 polymer ?
#
loop_
_entity_poly.entity_id
_entity_poly.type
_entity_poly.pdbx_seq_one_letter_code
_entity_poly.pdbx_strand_id
1 'polypeptide(L)'
;MEKIFVKVCILFPLCFIIYSDLPAQQYSFKLLTFFGKVDHRASITETWKKVQTGENLEGDSELRLDKNSYAALLYNDGRTMEMMNEGIFNIKELERNIKNSKMSVTQKFANFIAEEIIIDKSKGKTMKELAAVVRVKPNHIESAIPSFTSFLDPVIDFSWYSYPSAQKYVFGILSSENASIFMELVEDTSYTLDIEKIKLNKETEYKWYVFDADNPQIVSDTNLVLVLSDRNKKLILDTVQLLKEEIKLNETPLNILSLGAFYENKNLNLEALNQYSKALLLAPDSEAYKKMFLKFLLKNKLYFKASKLLDEIIIE
;
A
#
# COMPACT_ATOMS: atom_id res chain seq x y z
N MET A 1 -51.58 48.68 58.38
CA MET A 1 -52.18 49.02 57.07
C MET A 1 -51.04 49.45 56.17
N GLU A 2 -50.72 48.92 54.99
CA GLU A 2 -51.11 47.79 54.16
C GLU A 2 -49.93 47.64 53.16
N LYS A 3 -49.46 46.40 52.94
CA LYS A 3 -48.80 45.83 51.73
C LYS A 3 -47.54 46.56 51.17
N ILE A 4 -46.48 45.89 50.72
CA ILE A 4 -46.43 45.00 49.53
C ILE A 4 -45.17 44.14 49.65
N PHE A 5 -45.34 42.81 49.65
CA PHE A 5 -44.28 41.83 49.44
C PHE A 5 -44.07 41.65 47.93
N VAL A 6 -42.91 42.03 47.40
CA VAL A 6 -42.54 41.72 46.01
C VAL A 6 -41.88 40.33 45.98
N LYS A 7 -42.65 39.31 45.59
CA LYS A 7 -42.11 38.00 45.20
C LYS A 7 -41.49 38.14 43.82
N VAL A 8 -40.17 38.16 43.74
CA VAL A 8 -39.43 38.05 42.47
C VAL A 8 -39.46 36.58 42.05
N CYS A 9 -40.39 36.23 41.16
CA CYS A 9 -40.35 34.96 40.43
C CYS A 9 -39.28 35.05 39.35
N ILE A 10 -38.12 34.43 39.60
CA ILE A 10 -37.09 34.22 38.56
C ILE A 10 -37.61 33.11 37.64
N LEU A 11 -38.20 33.53 36.52
CA LEU A 11 -38.59 32.65 35.42
C LEU A 11 -37.32 32.34 34.62
N PHE A 12 -36.71 31.17 34.85
CA PHE A 12 -35.57 30.69 34.07
C PHE A 12 -36.12 30.16 32.73
N PRO A 13 -35.86 30.80 31.57
CA PRO A 13 -36.23 30.20 30.30
C PRO A 13 -35.29 29.03 30.08
N LEU A 14 -35.83 27.81 30.21
CA LEU A 14 -35.20 26.58 29.80
C LEU A 14 -35.03 26.65 28.27
N CYS A 15 -33.91 27.22 27.84
CA CYS A 15 -33.50 27.27 26.45
C CYS A 15 -33.16 25.82 26.03
N PHE A 16 -34.17 25.10 25.54
CA PHE A 16 -33.97 23.87 24.79
C PHE A 16 -33.19 24.26 23.54
N ILE A 17 -31.87 24.14 23.59
CA ILE A 17 -31.03 24.15 22.39
C ILE A 17 -31.42 22.89 21.63
N ILE A 18 -32.34 23.05 20.68
CA ILE A 18 -32.60 22.07 19.65
C ILE A 18 -31.32 22.05 18.82
N TYR A 19 -30.38 21.15 19.17
CA TYR A 19 -29.35 20.70 18.24
C TYR A 19 -30.11 20.06 17.10
N SER A 20 -30.40 20.84 16.06
CA SER A 20 -30.68 20.28 14.76
C SER A 20 -29.37 19.67 14.32
N ASP A 21 -29.30 18.34 14.34
CA ASP A 21 -28.32 17.62 13.55
C ASP A 21 -28.51 18.12 12.12
N LEU A 22 -27.66 19.05 11.68
CA LEU A 22 -27.49 19.36 10.28
C LEU A 22 -27.28 17.99 9.61
N PRO A 23 -28.13 17.56 8.66
CA PRO A 23 -27.94 16.26 8.01
C PRO A 23 -26.50 16.21 7.53
N ALA A 24 -25.72 15.30 8.11
CA ALA A 24 -24.36 15.06 7.67
C ALA A 24 -24.45 14.82 6.16
N GLN A 25 -23.83 15.70 5.39
CA GLN A 25 -23.96 15.72 3.94
C GLN A 25 -23.54 14.34 3.42
N GLN A 26 -24.53 13.54 3.01
CA GLN A 26 -24.35 12.12 2.78
C GLN A 26 -23.72 11.92 1.40
N TYR A 27 -22.42 11.69 1.38
CA TYR A 27 -21.72 11.36 0.14
C TYR A 27 -22.02 9.91 -0.27
N SER A 28 -22.09 9.67 -1.58
CA SER A 28 -22.23 8.32 -2.14
C SER A 28 -20.85 7.68 -2.26
N PHE A 29 -19.91 8.39 -2.88
CA PHE A 29 -18.54 7.94 -3.07
C PHE A 29 -17.53 8.96 -2.58
N LYS A 30 -16.31 8.48 -2.35
CA LYS A 30 -15.11 9.29 -2.17
C LYS A 30 -14.09 8.91 -3.23
N LEU A 31 -13.50 9.89 -3.91
CA LEU A 31 -12.44 9.63 -4.88
C LEU A 31 -11.16 9.20 -4.15
N LEU A 32 -10.65 8.01 -4.42
CA LEU A 32 -9.43 7.49 -3.79
C LEU A 32 -8.18 7.95 -4.50
N THR A 33 -8.13 7.69 -5.79
CA THR A 33 -6.98 8.04 -6.62
C THR A 33 -7.45 8.19 -8.06
N PHE A 34 -6.68 8.93 -8.84
CA PHE A 34 -6.93 9.16 -10.25
C PHE A 34 -5.61 9.47 -10.96
N PHE A 35 -5.61 9.28 -12.26
CA PHE A 35 -4.62 9.86 -13.16
C PHE A 35 -5.27 10.25 -14.49
N GLY A 36 -4.55 11.01 -15.29
CA GLY A 36 -5.11 11.64 -16.49
C GLY A 36 -6.02 12.82 -16.14
N LYS A 37 -6.91 13.15 -17.08
CA LYS A 37 -7.88 14.23 -16.91
C LYS A 37 -9.20 13.67 -16.39
N VAL A 38 -9.44 13.94 -15.12
CA VAL A 38 -10.66 13.57 -14.39
C VAL A 38 -11.26 14.84 -13.78
N ASP A 39 -12.53 15.07 -14.09
CA ASP A 39 -13.28 16.24 -13.61
C ASP A 39 -14.59 15.77 -12.97
N HIS A 40 -15.14 16.56 -12.05
CA HIS A 40 -16.48 16.36 -11.50
C HIS A 40 -17.31 17.63 -11.63
N ARG A 41 -18.64 17.50 -11.58
CA ARG A 41 -19.57 18.60 -11.36
C ARG A 41 -20.65 18.15 -10.38
N ALA A 42 -21.06 19.03 -9.46
CA ALA A 42 -22.05 18.65 -8.45
C ALA A 42 -23.46 18.48 -9.03
N SER A 43 -23.75 19.13 -10.16
CA SER A 43 -24.98 18.96 -10.93
C SER A 43 -24.77 19.33 -12.40
N ILE A 44 -25.74 19.01 -13.27
CA ILE A 44 -25.67 19.31 -14.71
C ILE A 44 -25.55 20.80 -15.04
N THR A 45 -26.01 21.68 -14.14
CA THR A 45 -25.96 23.14 -14.28
C THR A 45 -24.67 23.75 -13.73
N GLU A 46 -23.85 22.98 -13.01
CA GLU A 46 -22.57 23.43 -12.50
C GLU A 46 -21.43 23.21 -13.50
N THR A 47 -20.35 23.98 -13.32
CA THR A 47 -19.14 23.86 -14.13
C THR A 47 -18.30 22.66 -13.70
N TRP A 48 -17.63 22.06 -14.67
CA TRP A 48 -16.64 21.02 -14.43
C TRP A 48 -15.46 21.56 -13.62
N LYS A 49 -15.10 20.85 -12.56
CA LYS A 49 -13.96 21.13 -11.70
C LYS A 49 -13.03 19.92 -11.68
N LYS A 50 -11.72 20.18 -11.69
CA LYS A 50 -10.72 19.11 -11.55
C LYS A 50 -10.93 18.41 -10.21
N VAL A 51 -10.90 17.09 -10.22
CA VAL A 51 -11.08 16.31 -8.99
C VAL A 51 -9.86 16.33 -8.09
N GLN A 52 -10.07 15.97 -6.82
CA GLN A 52 -8.99 15.73 -5.86
C GLN A 52 -9.18 14.42 -5.09
N THR A 53 -8.09 13.73 -4.76
CA THR A 53 -8.15 12.57 -3.84
C THR A 53 -8.83 12.97 -2.53
N GLY A 54 -9.70 12.12 -2.01
CA GLY A 54 -10.52 12.35 -0.83
C GLY A 54 -11.79 13.18 -1.09
N GLU A 55 -12.01 13.66 -2.32
CA GLU A 55 -13.21 14.42 -2.67
C GLU A 55 -14.47 13.56 -2.58
N ASN A 56 -15.50 14.12 -1.95
CA ASN A 56 -16.80 13.49 -1.82
C ASN A 56 -17.61 13.71 -3.10
N LEU A 57 -18.19 12.64 -3.62
CA LEU A 57 -19.09 12.64 -4.77
C LEU A 57 -20.49 12.29 -4.29
N GLU A 58 -21.41 13.24 -4.45
CA GLU A 58 -22.81 13.11 -4.06
C GLU A 58 -23.64 12.46 -5.18
N GLY A 59 -24.81 11.93 -4.85
CA GLY A 59 -25.64 11.20 -5.81
C GLY A 59 -25.96 11.97 -7.10
N ASP A 60 -26.24 13.27 -7.01
CA ASP A 60 -26.59 14.10 -8.17
C ASP A 60 -25.37 14.60 -8.96
N SER A 61 -24.15 14.29 -8.49
CA SER A 61 -22.91 14.65 -9.16
C SER A 61 -22.66 13.79 -10.41
N GLU A 62 -21.76 14.27 -11.25
CA GLU A 62 -21.20 13.52 -12.38
C GLU A 62 -19.68 13.55 -12.35
N LEU A 63 -19.08 12.46 -12.84
CA LEU A 63 -17.65 12.30 -13.01
C LEU A 63 -17.33 12.14 -14.50
N ARG A 64 -16.36 12.88 -15.01
CA ARG A 64 -15.87 12.78 -16.39
C ARG A 64 -14.46 12.23 -16.40
N LEU A 65 -14.26 11.17 -17.17
CA LEU A 65 -12.95 10.62 -17.49
C LEU A 65 -12.69 10.86 -18.98
N ASP A 66 -11.60 11.56 -19.30
CA ASP A 66 -11.10 11.62 -20.67
C ASP A 66 -10.38 10.30 -21.04
N LYS A 67 -9.96 10.17 -22.30
CA LYS A 67 -9.16 9.05 -22.78
C LYS A 67 -7.88 8.88 -21.96
N ASN A 68 -7.54 7.62 -21.65
CA ASN A 68 -6.38 7.25 -20.83
C ASN A 68 -6.43 7.83 -19.40
N SER A 69 -7.63 8.19 -18.91
CA SER A 69 -7.82 8.56 -17.52
C SER A 69 -8.27 7.37 -16.68
N TYR A 70 -8.07 7.47 -15.39
CA TYR A 70 -8.45 6.46 -14.41
C TYR A 70 -8.98 7.11 -13.15
N ALA A 71 -9.98 6.49 -12.53
CA ALA A 71 -10.48 6.87 -11.22
C ALA A 71 -10.81 5.63 -10.39
N ALA A 72 -10.38 5.61 -9.14
CA ALA A 72 -10.82 4.66 -8.12
C ALA A 72 -11.70 5.37 -7.11
N LEU A 73 -12.87 4.80 -6.84
CA LEU A 73 -13.89 5.33 -5.94
C LEU A 73 -14.08 4.38 -4.75
N LEU A 74 -14.27 4.95 -3.56
CA LEU A 74 -14.70 4.27 -2.35
C LEU A 74 -16.15 4.60 -2.09
N TYR A 75 -17.01 3.61 -2.17
CA TYR A 75 -18.39 3.73 -1.75
C TYR A 75 -18.47 3.76 -0.22
N ASN A 76 -19.49 4.43 0.31
CA ASN A 76 -19.62 4.71 1.75
C ASN A 76 -19.68 3.48 2.68
N ASP A 77 -19.86 2.27 2.14
CA ASP A 77 -19.83 1.01 2.90
C ASP A 77 -18.51 0.23 2.80
N GLY A 78 -17.48 0.82 2.19
CA GLY A 78 -16.15 0.23 2.05
C GLY A 78 -15.90 -0.48 0.71
N ARG A 79 -16.93 -0.70 -0.13
CA ARG A 79 -16.71 -1.26 -1.47
C ARG A 79 -16.00 -0.26 -2.37
N THR A 80 -15.15 -0.78 -3.25
CA THR A 80 -14.41 0.02 -4.22
C THR A 80 -14.89 -0.22 -5.64
N MET A 81 -14.75 0.80 -6.49
CA MET A 81 -15.05 0.76 -7.91
C MET A 81 -13.91 1.45 -8.68
N GLU A 82 -13.48 0.85 -9.78
CA GLU A 82 -12.45 1.42 -10.65
C GLU A 82 -13.02 1.68 -12.03
N MET A 83 -12.58 2.79 -12.63
CA MET A 83 -13.08 3.31 -13.89
C MET A 83 -11.90 3.68 -14.77
N MET A 84 -11.84 3.09 -15.97
CA MET A 84 -10.79 3.33 -16.98
C MET A 84 -11.35 3.73 -18.34
N ASN A 85 -12.66 3.59 -18.52
CA ASN A 85 -13.32 3.94 -19.78
C ASN A 85 -13.58 5.44 -19.81
N GLU A 86 -13.32 6.07 -20.95
CA GLU A 86 -13.70 7.46 -21.17
C GLU A 86 -15.23 7.62 -21.12
N GLY A 87 -15.69 8.76 -20.62
CA GLY A 87 -17.11 9.06 -20.56
C GLY A 87 -17.52 9.98 -19.41
N ILE A 88 -18.82 10.25 -19.35
CA ILE A 88 -19.48 10.95 -18.25
C ILE A 88 -20.33 9.94 -17.49
N PHE A 89 -20.13 9.88 -16.18
CA PHE A 89 -20.73 8.89 -15.31
C PHE A 89 -21.56 9.58 -14.24
N ASN A 90 -22.83 9.20 -14.16
CA ASN A 90 -23.74 9.69 -13.14
C ASN A 90 -23.53 8.93 -11.81
N ILE A 91 -23.26 9.65 -10.72
CA ILE A 91 -22.88 9.03 -9.45
C ILE A 91 -24.02 8.20 -8.85
N LYS A 92 -25.27 8.64 -8.97
CA LYS A 92 -26.46 7.87 -8.56
C LYS A 92 -26.62 6.56 -9.33
N GLU A 93 -26.16 6.50 -10.58
CA GLU A 93 -26.11 5.24 -11.33
C GLU A 93 -25.02 4.30 -10.82
N LEU A 94 -23.81 4.82 -10.59
CA LEU A 94 -22.72 4.04 -9.99
C LEU A 94 -23.12 3.49 -8.61
N GLU A 95 -23.83 4.28 -7.81
CA GLU A 95 -24.35 3.88 -6.50
C GLU A 95 -25.34 2.72 -6.61
N ARG A 96 -26.27 2.78 -7.56
CA ARG A 96 -27.21 1.67 -7.81
C ARG A 96 -26.47 0.40 -8.23
N ASN A 97 -25.47 0.53 -9.09
CA ASN A 97 -24.70 -0.61 -9.59
C ASN A 97 -23.89 -1.26 -8.47
N ILE A 98 -23.22 -0.47 -7.63
CA ILE A 98 -22.40 -1.02 -6.55
C ILE A 98 -23.27 -1.62 -5.44
N LYS A 99 -24.43 -1.04 -5.10
CA LYS A 99 -25.36 -1.61 -4.10
C LYS A 99 -25.80 -3.03 -4.42
N ASN A 100 -25.96 -3.34 -5.71
CA ASN A 100 -26.37 -4.66 -6.19
C ASN A 100 -25.22 -5.68 -6.26
N SER A 101 -23.97 -5.27 -6.04
CA SER A 101 -22.81 -6.17 -6.04
C SER A 101 -22.51 -6.72 -4.65
N LYS A 102 -22.06 -7.98 -4.59
CA LYS A 102 -21.56 -8.58 -3.35
C LYS A 102 -20.14 -8.08 -3.08
N MET A 103 -19.84 -7.76 -1.83
CA MET A 103 -18.48 -7.40 -1.42
C MET A 103 -17.55 -8.62 -1.55
N SER A 104 -16.52 -8.49 -2.39
CA SER A 104 -15.51 -9.54 -2.61
C SER A 104 -14.45 -9.55 -1.50
N VAL A 105 -13.60 -10.58 -1.46
CA VAL A 105 -12.49 -10.63 -0.50
C VAL A 105 -11.48 -9.53 -0.81
N THR A 106 -11.18 -9.32 -2.10
CA THR A 106 -10.27 -8.28 -2.58
C THR A 106 -10.75 -6.89 -2.18
N GLN A 107 -12.06 -6.61 -2.27
CA GLN A 107 -12.63 -5.33 -1.86
C GLN A 107 -12.46 -5.04 -0.35
N LYS A 108 -12.45 -6.06 0.52
CA LYS A 108 -12.17 -5.84 1.95
C LYS A 108 -10.76 -5.33 2.17
N PHE A 109 -9.78 -5.86 1.43
CA PHE A 109 -8.40 -5.39 1.49
C PHE A 109 -8.23 -4.02 0.81
N ALA A 110 -8.95 -3.77 -0.27
CA ALA A 110 -8.99 -2.48 -0.93
C ALA A 110 -9.48 -1.36 0.01
N ASN A 111 -10.44 -1.64 0.91
CA ASN A 111 -10.90 -0.66 1.89
C ASN A 111 -9.78 -0.22 2.86
N PHE A 112 -8.97 -1.16 3.38
CA PHE A 112 -7.85 -0.80 4.25
C PHE A 112 -6.83 0.09 3.53
N ILE A 113 -6.58 -0.19 2.25
CA ILE A 113 -5.69 0.61 1.41
C ILE A 113 -6.29 1.98 1.10
N ALA A 114 -7.58 2.03 0.82
CA ALA A 114 -8.33 3.25 0.57
C ALA A 114 -8.24 4.21 1.77
N GLU A 115 -8.43 3.69 2.98
CA GLU A 115 -8.26 4.44 4.22
C GLU A 115 -6.84 4.99 4.37
N GLU A 116 -5.81 4.18 4.07
CA GLU A 116 -4.43 4.67 4.10
C GLU A 116 -4.20 5.82 3.09
N ILE A 117 -4.68 5.69 1.85
CA ILE A 117 -4.54 6.73 0.83
C ILE A 117 -5.18 8.04 1.28
N ILE A 118 -6.40 7.96 1.83
CA ILE A 118 -7.14 9.14 2.30
C ILE A 118 -6.45 9.78 3.52
N ILE A 119 -6.05 8.98 4.51
CA ILE A 119 -5.38 9.46 5.74
C ILE A 119 -4.02 10.06 5.41
N ASP A 120 -3.29 9.47 4.48
CA ASP A 120 -1.96 9.93 4.14
C ASP A 120 -1.97 11.27 3.40
N LYS A 121 -3.04 11.56 2.64
CA LYS A 121 -3.29 12.90 2.09
C LYS A 121 -3.59 13.90 3.21
N SER A 122 -4.41 13.54 4.19
CA SER A 122 -4.77 14.46 5.28
C SER A 122 -3.59 14.77 6.22
N LYS A 123 -2.65 13.83 6.39
CA LYS A 123 -1.40 14.02 7.15
C LYS A 123 -0.38 14.91 6.45
N GLY A 124 -0.58 15.23 5.17
CA GLY A 124 0.25 16.18 4.43
C GLY A 124 1.69 15.73 4.15
N LYS A 125 2.08 14.48 4.45
CA LYS A 125 3.45 14.02 4.20
C LYS A 125 3.74 14.05 2.71
N THR A 126 4.65 14.90 2.26
CA THR A 126 4.95 15.05 0.83
C THR A 126 5.97 14.00 0.37
N MET A 127 6.05 13.76 -0.94
CA MET A 127 7.11 12.93 -1.52
C MET A 127 8.51 13.45 -1.17
N LYS A 128 8.67 14.77 -1.00
CA LYS A 128 9.93 15.39 -0.56
C LYS A 128 10.33 14.98 0.85
N GLU A 129 9.36 14.83 1.76
CA GLU A 129 9.63 14.36 3.12
C GLU A 129 10.02 12.88 3.16
N LEU A 130 9.41 12.05 2.29
CA LEU A 130 9.81 10.65 2.14
C LEU A 130 11.21 10.54 1.52
N ALA A 131 11.55 11.40 0.56
CA ALA A 131 12.89 11.46 -0.05
C ALA A 131 13.99 11.76 0.97
N ALA A 132 13.72 12.59 1.99
CA ALA A 132 14.70 12.89 3.05
C ALA A 132 15.09 11.67 3.91
N VAL A 133 14.32 10.58 3.84
CA VAL A 133 14.60 9.32 4.56
C VAL A 133 15.52 8.40 3.76
N VAL A 134 15.63 8.58 2.44
CA VAL A 134 16.49 7.74 1.59
C VAL A 134 17.95 8.07 1.87
N ARG A 135 18.70 7.08 2.39
CA ARG A 135 20.14 7.19 2.62
C ARG A 135 20.85 5.95 2.10
N VAL A 136 21.51 6.10 0.96
CA VAL A 136 22.47 5.11 0.45
C VAL A 136 23.72 5.19 1.32
N LYS A 137 24.12 4.07 1.93
CA LYS A 137 25.31 4.01 2.79
C LYS A 137 26.56 3.84 1.92
N PRO A 138 27.66 4.59 2.16
CA PRO A 138 28.92 4.32 1.48
C PRO A 138 29.50 2.97 1.93
N ASN A 139 30.24 2.30 1.03
CA ASN A 139 30.91 1.02 1.31
C ASN A 139 29.96 -0.09 1.81
N HIS A 140 28.77 -0.17 1.22
CA HIS A 140 27.71 -1.05 1.66
C HIS A 140 27.11 -1.80 0.47
N ILE A 141 26.83 -3.09 0.65
CA ILE A 141 26.06 -3.88 -0.33
C ILE A 141 24.59 -3.77 0.02
N GLU A 142 23.78 -3.24 -0.89
CA GLU A 142 22.34 -3.13 -0.66
C GLU A 142 21.61 -4.41 -1.08
N SER A 143 20.70 -4.88 -0.23
CA SER A 143 19.77 -5.96 -0.57
C SER A 143 18.80 -5.51 -1.66
N ALA A 144 18.53 -6.39 -2.62
CA ALA A 144 17.51 -6.17 -3.64
C ALA A 144 16.13 -6.72 -3.20
N ILE A 145 16.07 -7.48 -2.11
CA ILE A 145 14.85 -7.99 -1.49
C ILE A 145 14.58 -7.33 -0.12
N PRO A 146 13.32 -7.34 0.37
CA PRO A 146 12.96 -6.75 1.66
C PRO A 146 13.82 -7.23 2.83
N SER A 147 14.12 -6.34 3.78
CA SER A 147 14.95 -6.68 4.94
C SER A 147 14.35 -7.72 5.88
N PHE A 148 13.06 -7.99 5.77
CA PHE A 148 12.37 -9.08 6.43
C PHE A 148 11.35 -9.69 5.48
N THR A 149 11.29 -11.01 5.35
CA THR A 149 10.20 -11.68 4.64
C THR A 149 10.00 -13.11 5.11
N SER A 150 8.77 -13.56 5.13
CA SER A 150 8.40 -14.97 5.21
C SER A 150 8.43 -15.59 3.81
N PHE A 151 8.57 -16.91 3.70
CA PHE A 151 8.48 -17.61 2.41
C PHE A 151 7.43 -18.72 2.42
N LEU A 152 6.67 -18.79 1.33
CA LEU A 152 5.74 -19.88 1.07
C LEU A 152 6.47 -21.11 0.50
N ASP A 153 7.44 -20.89 -0.37
CA ASP A 153 8.22 -21.95 -1.02
C ASP A 153 9.46 -22.35 -0.19
N PRO A 154 9.94 -23.60 -0.31
CA PRO A 154 11.19 -24.03 0.32
C PRO A 154 12.43 -23.50 -0.43
N VAL A 155 12.27 -23.09 -1.68
CA VAL A 155 13.33 -22.51 -2.50
C VAL A 155 13.21 -21.00 -2.45
N ILE A 156 14.30 -20.34 -2.05
CA ILE A 156 14.36 -18.90 -1.83
C ILE A 156 15.42 -18.29 -2.74
N ASP A 157 15.03 -17.27 -3.50
CA ASP A 157 15.94 -16.46 -4.29
C ASP A 157 16.36 -15.21 -3.52
N PHE A 158 17.61 -15.20 -3.06
CA PHE A 158 18.26 -14.03 -2.48
C PHE A 158 18.89 -13.19 -3.57
N SER A 159 18.84 -11.87 -3.44
CA SER A 159 19.53 -10.97 -4.37
C SER A 159 19.96 -9.66 -3.71
N TRP A 160 21.03 -9.09 -4.24
CA TRP A 160 21.63 -7.83 -3.82
C TRP A 160 22.09 -7.03 -5.04
N TYR A 161 22.41 -5.76 -4.85
CA TYR A 161 23.00 -4.95 -5.91
C TYR A 161 24.52 -5.16 -5.94
N SER A 162 25.08 -5.22 -7.15
CA SER A 162 26.54 -5.33 -7.35
C SER A 162 27.26 -4.14 -6.70
N TYR A 163 28.35 -4.40 -6.00
CA TYR A 163 29.24 -3.35 -5.52
C TYR A 163 30.39 -3.11 -6.52
N PRO A 164 30.76 -1.86 -6.86
CA PRO A 164 31.68 -1.58 -7.97
C PRO A 164 33.05 -2.29 -7.92
N SER A 165 33.59 -2.54 -6.72
CA SER A 165 34.88 -3.23 -6.55
C SER A 165 34.77 -4.75 -6.35
N ALA A 166 33.58 -5.28 -6.10
CA ALA A 166 33.38 -6.68 -5.72
C ALA A 166 33.22 -7.55 -6.97
N GLN A 167 34.10 -8.55 -7.11
CA GLN A 167 34.01 -9.55 -8.19
C GLN A 167 33.30 -10.84 -7.75
N LYS A 168 33.42 -11.16 -6.45
CA LYS A 168 32.78 -12.32 -5.83
C LYS A 168 32.23 -11.91 -4.48
N TYR A 169 31.20 -12.62 -4.04
CA TYR A 169 30.56 -12.40 -2.76
C TYR A 169 30.60 -13.66 -1.93
N VAL A 170 30.53 -13.49 -0.62
CA VAL A 170 30.22 -14.57 0.30
C VAL A 170 28.80 -14.37 0.80
N PHE A 171 27.93 -15.32 0.48
CA PHE A 171 26.57 -15.38 1.00
C PHE A 171 26.55 -16.20 2.29
N GLY A 172 25.85 -15.73 3.32
CA GLY A 172 25.80 -16.40 4.62
C GLY A 172 24.40 -16.43 5.23
N ILE A 173 24.08 -17.54 5.91
CA ILE A 173 22.93 -17.70 6.80
C ILE A 173 23.42 -17.89 8.23
N LEU A 174 22.83 -17.16 9.17
CA LEU A 174 23.04 -17.31 10.60
C LEU A 174 21.74 -17.68 11.32
N SER A 175 21.86 -18.32 12.47
CA SER A 175 20.75 -18.48 13.42
C SER A 175 20.37 -17.14 14.06
N SER A 176 19.27 -17.13 14.82
CA SER A 176 18.86 -16.00 15.66
C SER A 176 19.98 -15.55 16.62
N GLU A 177 20.81 -16.47 17.09
CA GLU A 177 21.95 -16.24 18.01
C GLU A 177 23.25 -15.83 17.30
N ASN A 178 23.20 -15.59 15.99
CA ASN A 178 24.36 -15.29 15.14
C ASN A 178 25.33 -16.47 14.93
N ALA A 179 24.90 -17.72 15.18
CA ALA A 179 25.70 -18.89 14.82
C ALA A 179 25.64 -19.11 13.31
N SER A 180 26.79 -19.32 12.65
CA SER A 180 26.83 -19.61 11.21
C SER A 180 26.23 -20.98 10.92
N ILE A 181 25.26 -21.01 9.99
CA ILE A 181 24.57 -22.22 9.53
C ILE A 181 25.06 -22.59 8.13
N PHE A 182 25.21 -21.58 7.28
CA PHE A 182 25.56 -21.75 5.88
C PHE A 182 26.44 -20.60 5.42
N MET A 183 27.38 -20.90 4.53
CA MET A 183 28.22 -19.91 3.87
C MET A 183 28.71 -20.45 2.53
N GLU A 184 28.61 -19.66 1.47
CA GLU A 184 29.07 -20.03 0.13
C GLU A 184 29.68 -18.84 -0.62
N LEU A 185 30.74 -19.11 -1.38
CA LEU A 185 31.33 -18.16 -2.31
C LEU A 185 30.52 -18.16 -3.61
N VAL A 186 30.07 -16.99 -4.04
CA VAL A 186 29.21 -16.81 -5.21
C VAL A 186 29.80 -15.75 -6.13
N GLU A 187 29.67 -15.94 -7.44
CA GLU A 187 30.20 -14.99 -8.45
C GLU A 187 29.11 -14.04 -8.99
N ASP A 188 27.85 -14.32 -8.70
CA ASP A 188 26.70 -13.51 -9.09
C ASP A 188 26.18 -12.67 -7.91
N THR A 189 25.22 -11.80 -8.19
CA THR A 189 24.48 -10.96 -7.25
C THR A 189 23.18 -11.59 -6.74
N SER A 190 23.03 -12.90 -6.96
CA SER A 190 21.89 -13.67 -6.49
C SER A 190 22.32 -15.06 -6.03
N TYR A 191 21.51 -15.65 -5.17
CA TYR A 191 21.72 -17.00 -4.67
C TYR A 191 20.39 -17.68 -4.39
N THR A 192 20.19 -18.87 -4.98
CA THR A 192 19.01 -19.69 -4.78
C THR A 192 19.29 -20.76 -3.73
N LEU A 193 18.60 -20.67 -2.59
CA LEU A 193 18.76 -21.61 -1.48
C LEU A 193 17.52 -22.47 -1.31
N ASP A 194 17.72 -23.79 -1.28
CA ASP A 194 16.70 -24.73 -0.82
C ASP A 194 16.87 -24.95 0.69
N ILE A 195 15.95 -24.39 1.48
CA ILE A 195 16.03 -24.42 2.95
C ILE A 195 15.86 -25.81 3.54
N GLU A 196 15.26 -26.75 2.78
CA GLU A 196 15.11 -28.13 3.21
C GLU A 196 16.44 -28.88 3.12
N LYS A 197 17.30 -28.53 2.15
CA LYS A 197 18.64 -29.12 2.02
C LYS A 197 19.55 -28.77 3.20
N ILE A 198 19.43 -27.54 3.72
CA ILE A 198 20.19 -27.10 4.89
C ILE A 198 19.42 -27.28 6.22
N LYS A 199 18.25 -27.93 6.17
CA LYS A 199 17.44 -28.34 7.33
C LYS A 199 17.09 -27.20 8.28
N LEU A 200 16.67 -26.05 7.73
CA LEU A 200 16.16 -24.96 8.58
C LEU A 200 14.87 -25.39 9.30
N ASN A 201 14.76 -25.01 10.56
CA ASN A 201 13.58 -25.26 11.37
C ASN A 201 12.44 -24.34 10.93
N LYS A 202 11.22 -24.90 10.89
CA LYS A 202 10.00 -24.12 10.67
C LYS A 202 9.69 -23.26 11.91
N GLU A 203 8.93 -22.20 11.71
CA GLU A 203 8.59 -21.17 12.71
C GLU A 203 9.82 -20.54 13.36
N THR A 204 10.94 -20.47 12.62
CA THR A 204 12.21 -19.91 13.09
C THR A 204 12.68 -18.81 12.16
N GLU A 205 13.14 -17.71 12.74
CA GLU A 205 13.78 -16.61 12.01
C GLU A 205 15.27 -16.89 11.82
N TYR A 206 15.74 -16.66 10.61
CA TYR A 206 17.15 -16.75 10.24
C TYR A 206 17.65 -15.41 9.73
N LYS A 207 18.92 -15.16 9.98
CA LYS A 207 19.62 -13.97 9.48
C LYS A 207 20.35 -14.33 8.20
N TRP A 208 20.35 -13.42 7.24
CA TRP A 208 21.20 -13.56 6.06
C TRP A 208 21.92 -12.26 5.75
N TYR A 209 23.08 -12.39 5.09
CA TYR A 209 23.93 -11.28 4.72
C TYR A 209 24.84 -11.68 3.55
N VAL A 210 25.41 -10.67 2.90
CA VAL A 210 26.45 -10.83 1.88
C VAL A 210 27.61 -9.88 2.14
N PHE A 211 28.82 -10.30 1.83
CA PHE A 211 29.99 -9.41 1.84
C PHE A 211 30.90 -9.66 0.64
N ASP A 212 31.69 -8.66 0.27
CA ASP A 212 32.72 -8.77 -0.77
C ASP A 212 33.80 -9.76 -0.32
N ALA A 213 34.06 -10.78 -1.12
CA ALA A 213 35.02 -11.83 -0.80
C ALA A 213 36.46 -11.31 -0.65
N ASP A 214 36.80 -10.24 -1.40
CA ASP A 214 38.13 -9.63 -1.38
C ASP A 214 38.27 -8.53 -0.32
N ASN A 215 37.14 -7.98 0.16
CA ASN A 215 37.11 -6.96 1.20
C ASN A 215 35.89 -7.11 2.14
N PRO A 216 35.99 -7.93 3.20
CA PRO A 216 34.87 -8.20 4.11
C PRO A 216 34.32 -7.00 4.90
N GLN A 217 34.94 -5.83 4.80
CA GLN A 217 34.39 -4.58 5.36
C GLN A 217 33.25 -4.02 4.49
N ILE A 218 33.17 -4.42 3.22
CA ILE A 218 32.07 -4.12 2.33
C ILE A 218 31.03 -5.23 2.51
N VAL A 219 30.04 -4.95 3.34
CA VAL A 219 29.04 -5.93 3.80
C VAL A 219 27.64 -5.34 3.72
N SER A 220 26.64 -6.19 3.51
CA SER A 220 25.23 -5.80 3.58
C SER A 220 24.75 -5.62 5.02
N ASP A 221 23.58 -5.01 5.17
CA ASP A 221 22.85 -5.11 6.43
C ASP A 221 22.48 -6.58 6.66
N THR A 222 22.35 -6.98 7.93
CA THR A 222 21.77 -8.28 8.27
C THR A 222 20.26 -8.22 8.08
N ASN A 223 19.77 -9.07 7.20
CA ASN A 223 18.35 -9.20 6.87
C ASN A 223 17.77 -10.47 7.50
N LEU A 224 16.45 -10.55 7.58
CA LEU A 224 15.74 -11.62 8.28
C LEU A 224 14.82 -12.39 7.34
N VAL A 225 14.74 -13.70 7.56
CA VAL A 225 13.79 -14.57 6.87
C VAL A 225 13.08 -15.48 7.86
N LEU A 226 11.77 -15.63 7.71
CA LEU A 226 10.97 -16.54 8.54
C LEU A 226 10.57 -17.78 7.73
N VAL A 227 10.96 -18.95 8.21
CA VAL A 227 10.50 -20.23 7.63
C VAL A 227 9.12 -20.56 8.21
N LEU A 228 8.07 -20.54 7.39
CA LEU A 228 6.72 -20.82 7.86
C LEU A 228 6.47 -22.33 8.09
N SER A 229 5.63 -22.67 9.06
CA SER A 229 5.05 -24.01 9.18
C SER A 229 4.09 -24.32 8.03
N ASP A 230 3.90 -25.62 7.74
CA ASP A 230 2.98 -26.08 6.71
C ASP A 230 1.54 -25.61 6.97
N ARG A 231 1.14 -25.56 8.25
CA ARG A 231 -0.17 -25.05 8.65
C ARG A 231 -0.34 -23.58 8.28
N ASN A 232 0.63 -22.74 8.63
CA ASN A 232 0.58 -21.31 8.32
C ASN A 232 0.65 -21.05 6.82
N LYS A 233 1.53 -21.77 6.10
CA LYS A 233 1.59 -21.74 4.62
C LYS A 233 0.23 -22.04 4.00
N LYS A 234 -0.42 -23.13 4.42
CA LYS A 234 -1.73 -23.54 3.89
C LYS A 234 -2.80 -22.46 4.08
N LEU A 235 -2.95 -21.93 5.30
CA LEU A 235 -3.95 -20.89 5.59
C LEU A 235 -3.76 -19.63 4.73
N ILE A 236 -2.50 -19.25 4.50
CA ILE A 236 -2.18 -18.11 3.65
C ILE A 236 -2.49 -18.44 2.19
N LEU A 237 -2.05 -19.60 1.68
CA LEU A 237 -2.26 -20.03 0.30
C LEU A 237 -3.75 -20.13 -0.07
N ASP A 238 -4.59 -20.65 0.83
CA ASP A 238 -6.04 -20.73 0.61
C ASP A 238 -6.63 -19.32 0.38
N THR A 239 -6.18 -18.31 1.13
CA THR A 239 -6.63 -16.92 0.96
C THR A 239 -6.05 -16.29 -0.30
N VAL A 240 -4.76 -16.53 -0.59
CA VAL A 240 -4.08 -16.04 -1.80
C VAL A 240 -4.77 -16.57 -3.06
N GLN A 241 -5.18 -17.84 -3.05
CA GLN A 241 -5.88 -18.44 -4.18
C GLN A 241 -7.19 -17.71 -4.47
N LEU A 242 -8.02 -17.48 -3.45
CA LEU A 242 -9.28 -16.74 -3.58
C LEU A 242 -9.05 -15.33 -4.16
N LEU A 243 -8.06 -14.59 -3.61
CA LEU A 243 -7.71 -13.27 -4.10
C LEU A 243 -7.23 -13.29 -5.56
N LYS A 244 -6.36 -14.23 -5.93
CA LYS A 244 -5.86 -14.37 -7.30
C LYS A 244 -6.96 -14.73 -8.28
N GLU A 245 -7.93 -15.55 -7.90
CA GLU A 245 -9.08 -15.89 -8.73
C GLU A 245 -9.96 -14.67 -9.00
N GLU A 246 -10.25 -13.86 -7.96
CA GLU A 246 -10.99 -12.59 -8.13
C GLU A 246 -10.23 -11.60 -9.02
N ILE A 247 -8.92 -11.46 -8.82
CA ILE A 247 -8.05 -10.56 -9.60
C ILE A 247 -7.98 -10.98 -11.07
N LYS A 248 -7.92 -12.28 -11.37
CA LYS A 248 -7.91 -12.76 -12.76
C LYS A 248 -9.18 -12.36 -13.52
N LEU A 249 -10.31 -12.26 -12.84
CA LEU A 249 -11.58 -11.87 -13.45
C LEU A 249 -11.66 -10.35 -13.68
N ASN A 250 -10.97 -9.56 -12.86
CA ASN A 250 -10.96 -8.11 -12.95
C ASN A 250 -9.61 -7.56 -12.47
N GLU A 251 -8.61 -7.58 -13.36
CA GLU A 251 -7.26 -7.12 -13.04
C GLU A 251 -7.21 -5.60 -13.11
N THR A 252 -7.06 -4.98 -11.95
CA THR A 252 -7.00 -3.52 -11.81
C THR A 252 -5.85 -3.13 -10.87
N PRO A 253 -5.31 -1.90 -10.98
CA PRO A 253 -4.27 -1.43 -10.09
C PRO A 253 -4.62 -1.57 -8.60
N LEU A 254 -5.84 -1.23 -8.18
CA LEU A 254 -6.24 -1.32 -6.78
C LEU A 254 -6.37 -2.78 -6.31
N ASN A 255 -6.86 -3.69 -7.16
CA ASN A 255 -6.96 -5.11 -6.80
C ASN A 255 -5.58 -5.75 -6.65
N ILE A 256 -4.65 -5.43 -7.56
CA ILE A 256 -3.24 -5.86 -7.46
C ILE A 256 -2.59 -5.30 -6.20
N LEU A 257 -2.79 -4.02 -5.93
CA LEU A 257 -2.28 -3.37 -4.73
C LEU A 257 -2.86 -3.98 -3.44
N SER A 258 -4.13 -4.36 -3.46
CA SER A 258 -4.82 -5.03 -2.34
C SER A 258 -4.20 -6.41 -2.06
N LEU A 259 -3.82 -7.16 -3.09
CA LEU A 259 -3.05 -8.39 -2.92
C LEU A 259 -1.67 -8.12 -2.34
N GLY A 260 -1.00 -7.04 -2.76
CA GLY A 260 0.26 -6.59 -2.17
C GLY A 260 0.14 -6.29 -0.67
N ALA A 261 -0.90 -5.56 -0.28
CA ALA A 261 -1.20 -5.25 1.11
C ALA A 261 -1.50 -6.51 1.95
N PHE A 262 -2.21 -7.49 1.35
CA PHE A 262 -2.42 -8.78 1.99
C PHE A 262 -1.09 -9.50 2.24
N TYR A 263 -0.22 -9.57 1.23
CA TYR A 263 1.11 -10.18 1.39
C TYR A 263 1.94 -9.47 2.45
N GLU A 264 1.95 -8.14 2.45
CA GLU A 264 2.63 -7.34 3.47
C GLU A 264 2.08 -7.63 4.88
N ASN A 265 0.75 -7.76 5.04
CA ASN A 265 0.13 -8.14 6.31
C ASN A 265 0.55 -9.53 6.79
N LYS A 266 0.93 -10.43 5.87
CA LYS A 266 1.45 -11.77 6.17
C LYS A 266 2.98 -11.84 6.23
N ASN A 267 3.65 -10.68 6.18
CA ASN A 267 5.10 -10.56 6.08
C ASN A 267 5.70 -11.27 4.86
N LEU A 268 4.90 -11.55 3.83
CA LEU A 268 5.35 -12.06 2.53
C LEU A 268 5.84 -10.86 1.68
N ASN A 269 6.85 -10.18 2.19
CA ASN A 269 7.25 -8.88 1.67
C ASN A 269 7.87 -8.98 0.28
N LEU A 270 8.48 -10.11 -0.10
CA LEU A 270 8.97 -10.29 -1.46
C LEU A 270 7.80 -10.36 -2.47
N GLU A 271 6.74 -11.07 -2.14
CA GLU A 271 5.52 -11.14 -2.94
C GLU A 271 4.80 -9.79 -2.94
N ALA A 272 4.76 -9.10 -1.80
CA ALA A 272 4.22 -7.74 -1.69
C ALA A 272 4.98 -6.78 -2.61
N LEU A 273 6.31 -6.76 -2.57
CA LEU A 273 7.17 -5.95 -3.44
C LEU A 273 6.77 -6.10 -4.92
N ASN A 274 6.56 -7.34 -5.35
CA ASN A 274 6.13 -7.64 -6.72
C ASN A 274 4.75 -7.05 -7.05
N GLN A 275 3.79 -7.14 -6.12
CA GLN A 275 2.45 -6.58 -6.35
C GLN A 275 2.43 -5.04 -6.32
N TYR A 276 3.13 -4.39 -5.38
CA TYR A 276 3.25 -2.94 -5.36
C TYR A 276 3.90 -2.42 -6.65
N SER A 277 4.95 -3.09 -7.13
CA SER A 277 5.58 -2.77 -8.41
C SER A 277 4.61 -2.95 -9.58
N LYS A 278 3.85 -4.05 -9.60
CA LYS A 278 2.87 -4.32 -10.67
C LYS A 278 1.73 -3.30 -10.67
N ALA A 279 1.20 -2.92 -9.50
CA ALA A 279 0.16 -1.91 -9.40
C ALA A 279 0.63 -0.55 -9.94
N LEU A 280 1.87 -0.16 -9.64
CA LEU A 280 2.47 1.06 -10.19
C LEU A 280 2.65 0.96 -11.72
N LEU A 281 3.09 -0.19 -12.24
CA LEU A 281 3.22 -0.38 -13.70
C LEU A 281 1.89 -0.25 -14.44
N LEU A 282 0.78 -0.64 -13.82
CA LEU A 282 -0.56 -0.52 -14.40
C LEU A 282 -1.12 0.92 -14.32
N ALA A 283 -0.58 1.75 -13.43
CA ALA A 283 -1.04 3.12 -13.20
C ALA A 283 0.16 4.03 -12.83
N PRO A 284 1.13 4.22 -13.75
CA PRO A 284 2.41 4.88 -13.47
C PRO A 284 2.23 6.35 -13.08
N ASP A 285 1.19 7.00 -13.59
CA ASP A 285 0.91 8.42 -13.35
C ASP A 285 0.17 8.67 -12.03
N SER A 286 -0.20 7.61 -11.30
CA SER A 286 -0.89 7.75 -10.02
C SER A 286 0.07 8.12 -8.90
N GLU A 287 -0.01 9.36 -8.42
CA GLU A 287 0.77 9.82 -7.26
C GLU A 287 0.54 8.95 -6.02
N ALA A 288 -0.71 8.51 -5.79
CA ALA A 288 -1.04 7.64 -4.66
C ALA A 288 -0.26 6.32 -4.72
N TYR A 289 -0.16 5.68 -5.88
CA TYR A 289 0.57 4.42 -6.03
C TYR A 289 2.08 4.61 -5.99
N LYS A 290 2.61 5.68 -6.60
CA LYS A 290 4.02 6.09 -6.44
C LYS A 290 4.38 6.22 -4.96
N LYS A 291 3.54 6.91 -4.18
CA LYS A 291 3.75 7.14 -2.74
C LYS A 291 3.63 5.87 -1.91
N MET A 292 2.62 5.05 -2.17
CA MET A 292 2.45 3.77 -1.48
C MET A 292 3.62 2.82 -1.74
N PHE A 293 4.09 2.74 -2.98
CA PHE A 293 5.25 1.92 -3.29
C PHE A 293 6.51 2.46 -2.61
N LEU A 294 6.74 3.79 -2.64
CA LEU A 294 7.87 4.40 -1.96
C LEU A 294 7.86 4.11 -0.45
N LYS A 295 6.70 4.23 0.21
CA LYS A 295 6.55 3.87 1.64
C LYS A 295 6.91 2.42 1.90
N PHE A 296 6.42 1.51 1.06
CA PHE A 296 6.74 0.09 1.16
C PHE A 296 8.26 -0.13 1.06
N LEU A 297 8.92 0.48 0.06
CA LEU A 297 10.37 0.37 -0.13
C LEU A 297 11.14 0.89 1.09
N LEU A 298 10.77 2.07 1.62
CA LEU A 298 11.40 2.68 2.79
C LEU A 298 11.22 1.82 4.05
N LYS A 299 10.01 1.30 4.28
CA LYS A 299 9.70 0.40 5.41
C LYS A 299 10.53 -0.88 5.37
N ASN A 300 10.82 -1.38 4.16
CA ASN A 300 11.58 -2.60 3.93
C ASN A 300 13.07 -2.37 3.63
N LYS A 301 13.58 -1.15 3.89
CA LYS A 301 14.99 -0.73 3.72
C LYS A 301 15.54 -0.90 2.30
N LEU A 302 14.68 -0.84 1.30
CA LEU A 302 15.04 -0.90 -0.12
C LEU A 302 15.44 0.49 -0.64
N TYR A 303 16.48 1.08 -0.06
CA TYR A 303 16.82 2.49 -0.29
C TYR A 303 17.32 2.78 -1.71
N PHE A 304 18.13 1.91 -2.30
CA PHE A 304 18.55 2.05 -3.70
C PHE A 304 17.35 2.10 -4.65
N LYS A 305 16.41 1.16 -4.50
CA LYS A 305 15.19 1.11 -5.33
C LYS A 305 14.29 2.33 -5.07
N ALA A 306 14.18 2.77 -3.81
CA ALA A 306 13.45 4.00 -3.46
C ALA A 306 14.09 5.24 -4.10
N SER A 307 15.42 5.32 -4.13
CA SER A 307 16.14 6.43 -4.80
C SER A 307 15.84 6.45 -6.29
N LYS A 308 15.89 5.31 -6.97
CA LYS A 308 15.58 5.22 -8.41
C LYS A 308 14.15 5.66 -8.72
N LEU A 309 13.18 5.22 -7.93
CA LEU A 309 11.80 5.65 -8.08
C LEU A 309 11.65 7.17 -7.88
N LEU A 310 12.37 7.77 -6.93
CA LEU A 310 12.34 9.21 -6.71
C LEU A 310 12.98 10.00 -7.85
N ASP A 311 14.08 9.50 -8.42
CA ASP A 311 14.73 10.13 -9.58
C ASP A 311 13.77 10.21 -10.78
N GLU A 312 12.98 9.16 -11.02
CA GLU A 312 11.94 9.16 -12.06
C GLU A 312 10.84 10.19 -11.78
N ILE A 313 10.47 10.40 -10.51
CA ILE A 313 9.39 11.31 -10.10
C ILE A 313 9.81 12.78 -10.13
N ILE A 314 11.09 13.08 -9.89
CA ILE A 314 11.60 14.47 -9.83
C ILE A 314 11.87 15.05 -11.23
N ILE A 315 12.01 14.19 -12.25
CA ILE A 315 12.27 14.59 -13.64
C ILE A 315 10.98 14.97 -14.40
N GLU A 316 9.80 14.58 -13.89
CA GLU A 316 8.47 14.97 -14.39
C GLU A 316 8.00 16.33 -13.85
#